data_AF-A0A101TDR6-F1
#
_entry.id   AF-A0A101TDR6-F1
#
_cell.length_a   1.000
_cell.length_b   1.000
_cell.length_c   1.000
_cell.angle_alpha   90.00
_cell.angle_beta   90.00
_cell.angle_gamma   90.00
#
_symmetry.space_group_name_H-M   'P 1'
#
loop_
_entity.id
_entity.type
_entity.pdbx_description
1 polymer ?
#
loop_
_entity_poly.entity_id
_entity_poly.type
_entity_poly.pdbx_seq_one_letter_code
_entity_poly.pdbx_strand_id
1 'polypeptide(L)'
;MGEETVVEESLDEADWFFDERAPDDVSAVFAIHSPTGWRVDDATVPPPPRVPATVRHAVLVEGMWVLAGDGGLFAVSVPPLKVLPPDTDAQPVSWLPEPLVTEHVGLAVPRIPDAAQAAARGDASSKPWYEQSFGSGTCKRLSVSDIPQGLGNERARRFLIDVGLPAIEGFLHLRTRSPHDDGLRAVPWPPDAKVGISDSDGPFFDIGFWMRSRLLLDGSTGQVLRDTTGGPDTTLAGSSLAQFFTMVRLFDEHRKALYPSRADRQDWHGILREWCREIDPVALEGEVWQVVLGPYDFEDNTWDLVSPDGRFP
;
A
#
# COMPACT_ATOMS: atom_id res chain seq x y z
N MET A 1 -46.29 17.61 -2.52
CA MET A 1 -46.09 17.58 -3.98
C MET A 1 -44.66 18.04 -4.22
N GLY A 2 -43.82 17.12 -4.68
CA GLY A 2 -42.37 17.28 -4.76
C GLY A 2 -41.68 15.98 -4.33
N GLU A 3 -41.84 14.94 -5.14
CA GLU A 3 -41.05 13.70 -5.03
C GLU A 3 -39.66 13.99 -5.57
N GLU A 4 -38.65 13.73 -4.73
CA GLU A 4 -37.24 13.82 -5.05
C GLU A 4 -36.81 12.46 -5.61
N THR A 5 -36.55 12.40 -6.91
CA THR A 5 -36.12 11.19 -7.61
C THR A 5 -34.62 11.07 -7.46
N VAL A 6 -34.18 10.09 -6.67
CA VAL A 6 -32.78 9.66 -6.57
C VAL A 6 -32.44 8.93 -7.88
N VAL A 7 -31.46 9.46 -8.61
CA VAL A 7 -30.88 8.77 -9.77
C VAL A 7 -29.75 7.88 -9.25
N GLU A 8 -30.02 6.58 -9.12
CA GLU A 8 -29.00 5.53 -9.12
C GLU A 8 -28.40 5.46 -10.54
N GLU A 9 -27.23 6.07 -10.75
CA GLU A 9 -26.43 5.76 -11.94
C GLU A 9 -25.63 4.48 -11.67
N SER A 10 -26.14 3.39 -12.24
CA SER A 10 -25.46 2.12 -12.41
C SER A 10 -24.16 2.33 -13.19
N LEU A 11 -23.09 1.64 -12.77
CA LEU A 11 -21.83 1.52 -13.51
C LEU A 11 -21.90 0.54 -14.70
N ASP A 12 -23.10 0.15 -15.10
CA ASP A 12 -23.32 -0.56 -16.36
C ASP A 12 -23.33 0.46 -17.50
N GLU A 13 -22.39 0.28 -18.43
CA GLU A 13 -22.28 1.05 -19.68
C GLU A 13 -21.78 2.49 -19.52
N ALA A 14 -20.55 2.65 -19.02
CA ALA A 14 -19.75 3.79 -19.45
C ALA A 14 -19.58 3.69 -20.97
N ASP A 15 -20.35 4.49 -21.70
CA ASP A 15 -20.21 4.78 -23.11
C ASP A 15 -18.80 5.31 -23.40
N TRP A 16 -17.88 4.38 -23.69
CA TRP A 16 -16.61 4.68 -24.31
C TRP A 16 -16.88 5.07 -25.77
N PHE A 17 -17.31 6.33 -25.97
CA PHE A 17 -17.38 6.95 -27.29
C PHE A 17 -15.96 7.03 -27.89
N PHE A 18 -15.54 5.95 -28.56
CA PHE A 18 -14.51 5.98 -29.58
C PHE A 18 -15.12 6.61 -30.84
N ASP A 19 -15.04 7.94 -30.96
CA ASP A 19 -15.40 8.66 -32.20
C ASP A 19 -14.28 8.59 -33.28
N GLU A 20 -13.30 7.72 -33.06
CA GLU A 20 -12.40 7.21 -34.10
C GLU A 20 -12.68 5.73 -34.26
N ARG A 21 -13.70 5.41 -35.07
CA ARG A 21 -13.84 4.07 -35.63
C ARG A 21 -12.48 3.70 -36.23
N ALA A 22 -11.85 2.64 -35.71
CA ALA A 22 -10.72 2.03 -36.40
C ALA A 22 -11.10 1.90 -37.88
N PRO A 23 -10.21 2.26 -38.83
CA PRO A 23 -10.54 2.15 -40.25
C PRO A 23 -11.12 0.76 -40.49
N ASP A 24 -12.27 0.68 -41.18
CA ASP A 24 -13.04 -0.55 -41.47
C ASP A 24 -12.22 -1.64 -42.22
N ASP A 25 -10.92 -1.43 -42.41
CA ASP A 25 -9.96 -2.24 -43.15
C ASP A 25 -8.99 -3.05 -42.24
N VAL A 26 -9.03 -2.89 -40.91
CA VAL A 26 -8.21 -3.72 -40.01
C VAL A 26 -8.90 -5.06 -39.78
N SER A 27 -8.46 -6.09 -40.50
CA SER A 27 -8.88 -7.46 -40.25
C SER A 27 -8.43 -7.89 -38.85
N ALA A 28 -9.42 -8.08 -37.95
CA ALA A 28 -9.22 -8.49 -36.58
C ALA A 28 -9.98 -9.80 -36.31
N VAL A 29 -9.31 -10.78 -35.69
CA VAL A 29 -9.94 -12.04 -35.28
C VAL A 29 -9.96 -12.12 -33.76
N PHE A 30 -11.15 -12.25 -33.18
CA PHE A 30 -11.31 -12.31 -31.73
C PHE A 30 -11.24 -13.75 -31.22
N ALA A 31 -10.79 -13.90 -29.98
CA ALA A 31 -10.84 -15.14 -29.25
C ALA A 31 -11.18 -14.93 -27.77
N ILE A 32 -11.89 -15.90 -27.19
CA ILE A 32 -12.29 -15.92 -25.78
C ILE A 32 -11.68 -17.14 -25.09
N HIS A 33 -11.02 -16.92 -23.96
CA HIS A 33 -10.42 -17.99 -23.16
C HIS A 33 -11.44 -18.52 -22.15
N SER A 34 -11.62 -19.84 -22.16
CA SER A 34 -12.51 -20.55 -21.25
C SER A 34 -11.74 -21.65 -20.50
N PRO A 35 -12.31 -22.27 -19.45
CA PRO A 35 -11.69 -23.43 -18.80
C PRO A 35 -11.38 -24.60 -19.76
N THR A 36 -12.06 -24.67 -20.91
CA THR A 36 -11.84 -25.67 -21.96
C THR A 36 -10.85 -25.23 -23.04
N GLY A 37 -10.22 -24.06 -22.89
CA GLY A 37 -9.29 -23.47 -23.85
C GLY A 37 -9.88 -22.28 -24.63
N TRP A 38 -9.15 -21.86 -25.67
CA TRP A 38 -9.55 -20.75 -26.54
C TRP A 38 -10.69 -21.12 -27.47
N ARG A 39 -11.65 -20.21 -27.62
CA ARG A 39 -12.64 -20.19 -28.70
C ARG A 39 -12.28 -19.04 -29.62
N VAL A 40 -11.97 -19.34 -30.88
CA VAL A 40 -11.57 -18.36 -31.91
C VAL A 40 -12.73 -18.20 -32.89
N ASP A 41 -13.02 -16.97 -33.29
CA ASP A 41 -14.13 -16.68 -34.21
C ASP A 41 -13.87 -17.15 -35.65
N ASP A 42 -12.59 -17.28 -36.03
CA ASP A 42 -12.15 -17.81 -37.32
C ASP A 42 -11.23 -19.03 -37.15
N ALA A 43 -11.73 -20.20 -37.56
CA ALA A 43 -11.01 -21.47 -37.47
C ALA A 43 -9.84 -21.60 -38.46
N THR A 44 -9.70 -20.68 -39.43
CA THR A 44 -8.58 -20.65 -40.38
C THR A 44 -7.31 -20.03 -39.80
N VAL A 45 -7.45 -19.40 -38.63
CA VAL A 45 -6.37 -18.71 -37.92
C VAL A 45 -5.80 -19.60 -36.82
N PRO A 46 -4.46 -19.60 -36.61
CA PRO A 46 -3.87 -20.34 -35.50
C PRO A 46 -4.40 -19.83 -34.16
N PRO A 47 -4.73 -20.72 -33.20
CA PRO A 47 -5.25 -20.30 -31.91
C PRO A 47 -4.22 -19.46 -31.15
N PRO A 48 -4.66 -18.56 -30.25
CA PRO A 48 -3.76 -17.83 -29.38
C PRO A 48 -2.88 -18.79 -28.57
N PRO A 49 -1.71 -18.33 -28.09
CA PRO A 49 -0.84 -19.15 -27.25
C PRO A 49 -1.57 -19.58 -25.96
N ARG A 50 -1.12 -20.69 -25.35
CA ARG A 50 -1.58 -21.05 -24.01
C ARG A 50 -1.09 -19.99 -23.02
N VAL A 51 -2.04 -19.41 -22.29
CA VAL A 51 -1.85 -18.33 -21.31
C VAL A 51 -2.51 -18.71 -19.98
N PRO A 52 -2.17 -18.03 -18.88
CA PRO A 52 -2.89 -18.19 -17.62
C PRO A 52 -4.41 -17.96 -17.75
N ALA A 53 -5.20 -18.56 -16.86
CA ALA A 53 -6.66 -18.45 -16.87
C ALA A 53 -7.17 -17.02 -16.60
N THR A 54 -6.31 -16.14 -16.07
CA THR A 54 -6.59 -14.72 -15.85
C THR A 54 -6.69 -13.92 -17.16
N VAL A 55 -6.09 -14.41 -18.24
CA VAL A 55 -6.26 -13.85 -19.60
C VAL A 55 -7.55 -14.39 -20.19
N ARG A 56 -8.48 -13.49 -20.55
CA ARG A 56 -9.85 -13.85 -20.96
C ARG A 56 -10.15 -13.54 -22.41
N HIS A 57 -9.46 -12.56 -22.99
CA HIS A 57 -9.73 -12.06 -24.33
C HIS A 57 -8.44 -12.06 -25.16
N ALA A 58 -8.58 -12.29 -26.45
CA ALA A 58 -7.52 -12.05 -27.42
C ALA A 58 -8.10 -11.44 -28.70
N VAL A 59 -7.28 -10.65 -29.39
CA VAL A 59 -7.54 -10.20 -30.74
C VAL A 59 -6.27 -10.38 -31.57
N LEU A 60 -6.39 -11.00 -32.74
CA LEU A 60 -5.32 -11.10 -33.72
C LEU A 60 -5.41 -9.88 -34.62
N VAL A 61 -4.37 -9.05 -34.62
CA VAL A 61 -4.24 -7.87 -35.49
C VAL A 61 -2.88 -7.96 -36.16
N GLU A 62 -2.84 -7.88 -37.50
CA GLU A 62 -1.60 -7.88 -38.29
C GLU A 62 -0.64 -9.04 -37.96
N GLY A 63 -1.17 -10.22 -37.61
CA GLY A 63 -0.37 -11.40 -37.26
C GLY A 63 0.16 -11.44 -35.81
N MET A 64 -0.26 -10.50 -34.97
CA MET A 64 0.08 -10.43 -33.55
C MET A 64 -1.16 -10.65 -32.67
N TRP A 65 -1.07 -11.57 -31.72
CA TRP A 65 -2.12 -11.75 -30.72
C TRP A 65 -1.98 -10.70 -29.64
N VAL A 66 -2.94 -9.80 -29.52
CA VAL A 66 -3.10 -8.91 -28.37
C VAL A 66 -4.01 -9.60 -27.38
N LEU A 67 -3.50 -9.84 -26.17
CA LEU A 67 -4.11 -10.64 -25.12
C LEU A 67 -4.46 -9.73 -23.95
N ALA A 68 -5.66 -9.90 -23.38
CA ALA A 68 -6.16 -9.08 -22.28
C ALA A 68 -6.81 -9.93 -21.18
N GLY A 69 -6.60 -9.51 -19.94
CA GLY A 69 -7.13 -10.18 -18.76
C GLY A 69 -6.99 -9.35 -17.49
N ASP A 70 -7.14 -10.03 -16.35
CA ASP A 70 -7.09 -9.40 -15.03
C ASP A 70 -5.71 -8.79 -14.72
N GLY A 71 -4.65 -9.21 -15.42
CA GLY A 71 -3.27 -8.69 -15.30
C GLY A 71 -2.87 -7.66 -16.36
N GLY A 72 -3.83 -7.12 -17.12
CA GLY A 72 -3.57 -6.11 -18.16
C GLY A 72 -3.49 -6.66 -19.58
N LEU A 73 -2.82 -5.91 -20.47
CA LEU A 73 -2.75 -6.17 -21.90
C LEU A 73 -1.31 -6.37 -22.36
N PHE A 74 -1.08 -7.41 -23.17
CA PHE A 74 0.22 -7.68 -23.77
C PHE A 74 0.05 -8.26 -25.17
N ALA A 75 1.07 -8.10 -26.01
CA ALA A 75 1.01 -8.58 -27.40
C ALA A 75 2.10 -9.63 -27.65
N VAL A 76 1.73 -10.70 -28.36
CA VAL A 76 2.59 -11.85 -28.65
C VAL A 76 2.61 -12.10 -30.15
N SER A 77 3.81 -12.03 -30.73
CA SER A 77 4.04 -12.49 -32.09
C SER A 77 4.17 -14.02 -32.08
N VAL A 78 3.19 -14.71 -32.64
CA VAL A 78 3.27 -16.16 -32.85
C VAL A 78 3.83 -16.40 -34.24
N PRO A 79 5.05 -16.93 -34.40
CA PRO A 79 5.55 -17.26 -35.73
C PRO A 79 4.57 -18.24 -36.41
N PRO A 80 4.32 -18.10 -37.72
CA PRO A 80 3.39 -18.98 -38.42
C PRO A 80 3.80 -20.43 -38.18
N LEU A 81 2.86 -21.21 -37.68
CA LEU A 81 3.06 -22.65 -37.47
C LEU A 81 3.59 -23.20 -38.79
N LYS A 82 4.80 -23.77 -38.77
CA LYS A 82 5.28 -24.55 -39.92
C LYS A 82 4.27 -25.68 -40.10
N VAL A 83 3.41 -25.53 -41.10
CA VAL A 83 2.57 -26.61 -41.60
C VAL A 83 3.55 -27.70 -42.00
N LEU A 84 3.67 -28.73 -41.17
CA LEU A 84 4.43 -29.91 -41.55
C LEU A 84 3.75 -30.49 -42.79
N PRO A 85 4.53 -30.95 -43.79
CA PRO A 85 3.96 -31.54 -44.99
C PRO A 85 2.98 -32.66 -44.63
N PRO A 86 1.89 -32.82 -45.42
CA PRO A 86 0.74 -33.67 -45.10
C PRO A 86 1.07 -35.17 -44.93
N ASP A 87 2.28 -35.60 -45.27
CA ASP A 87 2.77 -36.99 -45.13
C ASP A 87 3.46 -37.29 -43.79
N THR A 88 3.44 -36.35 -42.85
CA THR A 88 3.93 -36.61 -41.50
C THR A 88 2.71 -36.84 -40.61
N ASP A 89 2.65 -37.96 -39.88
CA ASP A 89 1.81 -38.16 -38.67
C ASP A 89 2.19 -37.16 -37.55
N ALA A 90 2.50 -35.92 -37.93
CA ALA A 90 2.81 -34.83 -37.04
C ALA A 90 1.50 -34.40 -36.41
N GLN A 91 1.36 -34.75 -35.13
CA GLN A 91 0.36 -34.13 -34.28
C GLN A 91 0.37 -32.61 -34.50
N PRO A 92 -0.80 -31.95 -34.55
CA PRO A 92 -0.87 -30.50 -34.58
C PRO A 92 0.05 -29.98 -33.49
N VAL A 93 0.89 -28.98 -33.81
CA VAL A 93 1.89 -28.42 -32.89
C VAL A 93 1.18 -28.07 -31.58
N SER A 94 1.26 -28.98 -30.63
CA SER A 94 0.67 -28.80 -29.32
C SER A 94 1.59 -27.84 -28.62
N TRP A 95 1.06 -26.68 -28.23
CA TRP A 95 1.69 -25.90 -27.18
C TRP A 95 2.09 -26.86 -26.04
N LEU A 96 3.30 -26.68 -25.51
CA LEU A 96 3.73 -27.41 -24.31
C LEU A 96 2.61 -27.30 -23.25
N PRO A 97 2.43 -28.31 -22.38
CA PRO A 97 1.33 -28.33 -21.42
C PRO A 97 1.33 -27.11 -20.49
N GLU A 98 2.50 -26.50 -20.29
CA GLU A 98 2.71 -25.32 -19.45
C GLU A 98 2.52 -24.00 -20.24
N PRO A 99 1.93 -22.96 -19.62
CA PRO A 99 1.81 -21.64 -20.23
C PRO A 99 3.18 -21.09 -20.67
N LEU A 100 3.25 -20.51 -21.87
CA LEU A 100 4.50 -19.93 -22.41
C LEU A 100 4.97 -18.70 -21.65
N VAL A 101 4.01 -17.97 -21.11
CA VAL A 101 4.22 -16.91 -20.14
C VAL A 101 3.74 -17.45 -18.81
N THR A 102 4.66 -17.55 -17.84
CA THR A 102 4.25 -17.69 -16.45
C THR A 102 3.40 -16.46 -16.12
N GLU A 103 2.49 -16.58 -15.16
CA GLU A 103 1.96 -15.36 -14.53
C GLU A 103 3.18 -14.55 -14.06
N HIS A 104 3.47 -13.41 -14.69
CA HIS A 104 4.41 -12.44 -14.14
C HIS A 104 3.63 -11.69 -13.07
N VAL A 105 3.56 -12.29 -11.89
CA VAL A 105 2.64 -11.93 -10.79
C VAL A 105 3.16 -10.78 -9.93
N GLY A 106 4.02 -9.91 -10.46
CA GLY A 106 4.63 -8.87 -9.64
C GLY A 106 5.02 -7.64 -10.42
N LEU A 107 4.44 -6.51 -10.04
CA LEU A 107 4.94 -5.18 -10.39
C LEU A 107 6.43 -5.04 -10.01
N ALA A 108 7.24 -4.53 -10.93
CA ALA A 108 8.59 -4.09 -10.60
C ALA A 108 8.51 -3.02 -9.51
N VAL A 109 9.29 -3.17 -8.43
CA VAL A 109 9.23 -2.25 -7.28
C VAL A 109 9.65 -0.85 -7.73
N PRO A 110 8.73 0.13 -7.79
CA PRO A 110 9.08 1.49 -8.13
C PRO A 110 9.97 2.07 -7.03
N ARG A 111 10.78 3.08 -7.39
CA ARG A 111 11.54 3.86 -6.41
C ARG A 111 10.56 4.50 -5.41
N ILE A 112 10.94 4.53 -4.13
CA ILE A 112 10.21 5.25 -3.09
C ILE A 112 10.01 6.73 -3.50
N PRO A 113 8.83 7.33 -3.27
CA PRO A 113 8.56 8.72 -3.63
C PRO A 113 9.55 9.69 -2.95
N ASP A 114 9.99 10.72 -3.67
CA ASP A 114 10.94 11.71 -3.14
C ASP A 114 10.41 12.40 -1.87
N ALA A 115 9.09 12.62 -1.79
CA ALA A 115 8.43 13.18 -0.60
C ALA A 115 8.60 12.27 0.64
N ALA A 116 8.45 10.96 0.48
CA ALA A 116 8.65 9.99 1.55
C ALA A 116 10.13 9.89 1.94
N GLN A 117 11.06 9.97 0.96
CA GLN A 117 12.50 10.03 1.25
C GLN A 117 12.91 11.30 2.01
N ALA A 118 12.30 12.45 1.71
CA ALA A 118 12.53 13.69 2.46
C ALA A 118 11.95 13.59 3.88
N ALA A 119 10.74 13.04 3.99
CA ALA A 119 10.04 12.85 5.25
C ALA A 119 10.77 11.91 6.20
N ALA A 120 11.29 10.78 5.71
CA ALA A 120 12.08 9.83 6.49
C ALA A 120 13.37 10.46 7.06
N ARG A 121 13.91 11.52 6.42
CA ARG A 121 15.07 12.29 6.89
C ARG A 121 14.70 13.41 7.87
N GLY A 122 13.41 13.63 8.11
CA GLY A 122 12.91 14.70 8.98
C GLY A 122 12.98 16.09 8.35
N ASP A 123 12.82 16.20 7.02
CA ASP A 123 12.82 17.48 6.33
C ASP A 123 11.62 18.36 6.75
N ALA A 124 11.86 19.64 7.02
CA ALA A 124 10.83 20.61 7.41
C ALA A 124 9.73 20.77 6.34
N SER A 125 10.09 20.56 5.07
CA SER A 125 9.17 20.61 3.92
C SER A 125 8.19 19.44 3.87
N SER A 126 8.37 18.41 4.72
CA SER A 126 7.48 17.25 4.77
C SER A 126 6.19 17.50 5.55
N LYS A 127 6.08 18.61 6.30
CA LYS A 127 4.86 18.95 7.06
C LYS A 127 3.59 18.92 6.20
N PRO A 128 3.49 19.63 5.06
CA PRO A 128 2.30 19.56 4.21
C PRO A 128 1.99 18.14 3.71
N TRP A 129 3.01 17.31 3.49
CA TRP A 129 2.82 15.93 3.04
C TRP A 129 2.21 15.02 4.12
N TYR A 130 2.58 15.22 5.40
CA TYR A 130 1.92 14.56 6.52
C TYR A 130 0.48 15.04 6.70
N GLU A 131 0.25 16.35 6.64
CA GLU A 131 -1.08 16.94 6.84
C GLU A 131 -2.09 16.55 5.74
N GLN A 132 -1.63 16.17 4.54
CA GLN A 132 -2.49 15.59 3.50
C GLN A 132 -3.16 14.28 3.94
N SER A 133 -2.49 13.47 4.78
CA SER A 133 -3.09 12.25 5.34
C SER A 133 -3.91 12.50 6.58
N PHE A 134 -3.30 13.21 7.53
CA PHE A 134 -3.77 13.24 8.91
C PHE A 134 -4.71 14.42 9.17
N GLY A 135 -4.80 15.35 8.22
CA GLY A 135 -5.61 16.56 8.31
C GLY A 135 -4.75 17.81 8.42
N SER A 136 -5.26 18.90 7.87
CA SER A 136 -4.60 20.21 7.92
C SER A 136 -4.42 20.68 9.36
N GLY A 137 -3.24 21.22 9.69
CA GLY A 137 -2.92 21.73 11.01
C GLY A 137 -2.64 20.69 12.10
N THR A 138 -2.63 19.40 11.76
CA THR A 138 -2.31 18.34 12.74
C THR A 138 -0.85 18.33 13.16
N CYS A 139 0.05 18.86 12.34
CA CYS A 139 1.49 18.96 12.63
C CYS A 139 1.80 20.32 13.27
N LYS A 140 1.36 20.53 14.52
CA LYS A 140 1.68 21.74 15.29
C LYS A 140 3.14 21.68 15.76
N ARG A 141 3.90 22.75 15.46
CA ARG A 141 5.32 22.88 15.80
C ARG A 141 5.49 23.35 17.23
N LEU A 142 6.47 22.81 17.94
CA LEU A 142 6.87 23.31 19.26
C LEU A 142 7.87 24.46 19.14
N SER A 143 7.81 25.42 20.06
CA SER A 143 8.91 26.39 20.18
C SER A 143 10.13 25.72 20.84
N VAL A 144 11.31 26.29 20.64
CA VAL A 144 12.55 25.79 21.25
C VAL A 144 12.44 25.74 22.78
N SER A 145 11.71 26.69 23.40
CA SER A 145 11.47 26.73 24.84
C SER A 145 10.50 25.66 25.36
N ASP A 146 9.65 25.11 24.49
CA ASP A 146 8.68 24.07 24.86
C ASP A 146 9.28 22.66 24.77
N ILE A 147 10.50 22.52 24.23
CA ILE A 147 11.22 21.26 24.19
C ILE A 147 11.79 20.91 25.57
N PRO A 148 11.41 19.77 26.18
CA PRO A 148 11.94 19.37 27.47
C PRO A 148 13.46 19.20 27.44
N GLN A 149 14.15 19.61 28.51
CA GLN A 149 15.60 19.43 28.63
C GLN A 149 16.06 17.97 28.55
N GLY A 150 15.19 17.04 28.97
CA GLY A 150 15.46 15.59 28.90
C GLY A 150 15.39 15.00 27.48
N LEU A 151 14.85 15.73 26.49
CA LEU A 151 14.91 15.31 25.09
C LEU A 151 16.24 15.75 24.49
N GLY A 152 17.28 14.94 24.70
CA GLY A 152 18.65 15.20 24.25
C GLY A 152 18.92 14.84 22.80
N ASN A 153 18.09 13.97 22.19
CA ASN A 153 18.26 13.59 20.79
C ASN A 153 17.92 14.73 19.82
N GLU A 154 18.93 15.29 19.16
CA GLU A 154 18.77 16.46 18.30
C GLU A 154 17.83 16.23 17.09
N ARG A 155 17.79 15.01 16.53
CA ARG A 155 16.89 14.72 15.40
C ARG A 155 15.42 14.76 15.84
N ALA A 156 15.11 14.20 17.00
CA ALA A 156 13.76 14.25 17.57
C ALA A 156 13.35 15.70 17.91
N ARG A 157 14.26 16.48 18.50
CA ARG A 157 14.02 17.92 18.79
C ARG A 157 13.69 18.69 17.52
N ARG A 158 14.52 18.54 16.49
CA ARG A 158 14.30 19.18 15.20
C ARG A 158 13.00 18.76 14.55
N PHE A 159 12.64 17.49 14.58
CA PHE A 159 11.35 17.05 14.05
C PHE A 159 10.18 17.77 14.72
N LEU A 160 10.20 17.91 16.06
CA LEU A 160 9.12 18.60 16.80
C LEU A 160 9.06 20.11 16.53
N ILE A 161 10.21 20.76 16.30
CA ILE A 161 10.31 22.19 16.01
C ILE A 161 9.98 22.50 14.54
N ASP A 162 10.58 21.75 13.61
CA ASP A 162 10.58 22.03 12.18
C ASP A 162 9.34 21.43 11.49
N VAL A 163 8.89 20.26 11.93
CA VAL A 163 7.75 19.52 11.34
C VAL A 163 6.52 19.59 12.25
N GLY A 164 6.70 19.25 13.53
CA GLY A 164 5.61 19.03 14.49
C GLY A 164 5.18 17.56 14.53
N LEU A 165 4.71 17.11 15.70
CA LEU A 165 4.14 15.76 15.85
C LEU A 165 2.74 15.73 15.24
N PRO A 166 2.45 14.86 14.26
CA PRO A 166 1.09 14.71 13.73
C PRO A 166 0.14 14.23 14.85
N ALA A 167 -0.96 14.95 15.07
CA ALA A 167 -2.08 14.48 15.89
C ALA A 167 -2.98 13.57 15.05
N ILE A 168 -3.09 12.30 15.44
CA ILE A 168 -3.83 11.26 14.72
C ILE A 168 -4.89 10.70 15.66
N GLU A 169 -6.12 10.52 15.16
CA GLU A 169 -7.20 9.86 15.88
C GLU A 169 -7.75 8.69 15.05
N GLY A 170 -7.62 7.47 15.58
CA GLY A 170 -8.37 6.32 15.07
C GLY A 170 -7.92 5.77 13.72
N PHE A 171 -6.65 5.88 13.36
CA PHE A 171 -6.07 5.25 12.17
C PHE A 171 -5.05 4.19 12.61
N LEU A 172 -5.05 2.97 12.08
CA LEU A 172 -4.12 1.89 12.51
C LEU A 172 -4.17 1.54 14.01
N HIS A 173 -5.29 1.80 14.69
CA HIS A 173 -5.34 1.86 16.17
C HIS A 173 -4.25 2.75 16.80
N LEU A 174 -3.74 3.72 16.04
CA LEU A 174 -2.83 4.77 16.44
C LEU A 174 -3.63 5.99 16.87
N ARG A 175 -3.26 6.51 18.03
CA ARG A 175 -3.72 7.79 18.53
C ARG A 175 -2.53 8.56 19.04
N THR A 176 -2.26 9.72 18.46
CA THR A 176 -1.17 10.60 18.91
C THR A 176 -1.75 11.94 19.36
N ARG A 177 -1.16 12.51 20.41
CA ARG A 177 -1.60 13.79 20.96
C ARG A 177 -0.61 14.87 20.56
N SER A 178 -1.11 16.00 20.07
CA SER A 178 -0.22 17.14 19.80
C SER A 178 0.37 17.65 21.12
N PRO A 179 1.71 17.69 21.27
CA PRO A 179 2.33 18.25 22.47
C PRO A 179 2.24 19.78 22.51
N HIS A 180 1.69 20.44 21.49
CA HIS A 180 1.60 21.90 21.43
C HIS A 180 0.75 22.49 22.56
N ASP A 181 -0.33 21.82 22.95
CA ASP A 181 -1.29 22.36 23.91
C ASP A 181 -0.96 21.92 25.35
N ASP A 182 -0.51 20.68 25.55
CA ASP A 182 -0.25 20.09 26.88
C ASP A 182 1.23 19.86 27.21
N GLY A 183 2.13 20.12 26.27
CA GLY A 183 3.57 19.83 26.38
C GLY A 183 3.93 18.34 26.23
N LEU A 184 5.23 18.07 26.12
CA LEU A 184 5.76 16.70 26.17
C LEU A 184 5.99 16.26 27.63
N ARG A 185 5.11 15.39 28.12
CA ARG A 185 5.17 14.90 29.50
C ARG A 185 6.14 13.72 29.63
N ALA A 186 7.17 13.89 30.46
CA ALA A 186 8.04 12.79 30.86
C ALA A 186 7.28 11.77 31.74
N VAL A 187 7.49 10.49 31.49
CA VAL A 187 6.82 9.38 32.17
C VAL A 187 7.82 8.26 32.46
N PRO A 188 7.65 7.50 33.55
CA PRO A 188 8.46 6.31 33.78
C PRO A 188 8.11 5.23 32.75
N TRP A 189 9.07 4.33 32.53
CA TRP A 189 8.79 3.07 31.85
C TRP A 189 7.74 2.28 32.65
N PRO A 190 6.70 1.71 32.02
CA PRO A 190 5.67 0.99 32.76
C PRO A 190 6.24 -0.24 33.49
N PRO A 191 5.88 -0.45 34.77
CA PRO A 191 6.42 -1.57 35.55
C PRO A 191 5.92 -2.94 35.04
N ASP A 192 4.72 -2.95 34.44
CA ASP A 192 4.07 -4.16 33.92
C ASP A 192 4.41 -4.43 32.44
N ALA A 193 5.24 -3.58 31.82
CA ALA A 193 5.80 -3.85 30.50
C ALA A 193 6.60 -5.15 30.59
N LYS A 194 6.40 -6.07 29.64
CA LYS A 194 7.12 -7.34 29.64
C LYS A 194 8.62 -7.02 29.58
N VAL A 195 9.32 -7.41 30.63
CA VAL A 195 10.67 -6.94 30.97
C VAL A 195 11.67 -7.29 29.87
N GLY A 196 12.32 -6.26 29.33
CA GLY A 196 13.49 -6.35 28.47
C GLY A 196 13.45 -5.39 27.27
N ILE A 197 14.53 -4.65 27.06
CA ILE A 197 14.90 -4.06 25.76
C ILE A 197 14.22 -2.73 25.40
N SER A 198 14.33 -1.72 26.26
CA SER A 198 14.88 -0.47 25.76
C SER A 198 16.35 -0.49 26.18
N ASP A 199 17.29 -0.34 25.25
CA ASP A 199 18.72 -0.20 25.58
C ASP A 199 19.00 1.16 26.29
N SER A 200 17.96 1.95 26.56
CA SER A 200 18.02 3.29 27.14
C SER A 200 17.23 3.35 28.44
N ASP A 201 17.80 4.03 29.45
CA ASP A 201 17.14 4.31 30.73
C ASP A 201 16.19 5.52 30.67
N GLY A 202 15.90 6.02 29.45
CA GLY A 202 15.07 7.20 29.20
C GLY A 202 15.85 8.51 29.28
N PRO A 203 15.19 9.65 29.56
CA PRO A 203 13.78 9.78 29.94
C PRO A 203 12.81 9.46 28.79
N PHE A 204 11.60 8.98 29.11
CA PHE A 204 10.56 8.69 28.11
C PHE A 204 9.47 9.76 28.12
N PHE A 205 8.97 10.12 26.94
CA PHE A 205 7.90 11.10 26.77
C PHE A 205 6.66 10.44 26.16
N ASP A 206 5.49 10.64 26.76
CA ASP A 206 4.22 10.10 26.26
C ASP A 206 3.79 10.87 25.00
N ILE A 207 3.66 10.17 23.87
CA ILE A 207 3.25 10.77 22.59
C ILE A 207 1.92 10.19 22.06
N GLY A 208 1.39 9.15 22.69
CA GLY A 208 0.16 8.52 22.22
C GLY A 208 -0.03 7.07 22.63
N PHE A 209 -0.80 6.36 21.82
CA PHE A 209 -1.10 4.94 21.92
C PHE A 209 -1.07 4.32 20.53
N TRP A 210 -0.58 3.08 20.43
CA TRP A 210 -0.66 2.30 19.20
C TRP A 210 -0.94 0.84 19.53
N MET A 211 -1.99 0.28 18.92
CA MET A 211 -2.44 -1.09 19.18
C MET A 211 -2.52 -1.42 20.68
N ARG A 212 -3.25 -0.59 21.44
CA ARG A 212 -3.48 -0.71 22.89
C ARG A 212 -2.25 -0.57 23.80
N SER A 213 -1.05 -0.36 23.25
CA SER A 213 0.14 0.01 24.04
C SER A 213 0.34 1.52 24.05
N ARG A 214 0.98 2.05 25.10
CA ARG A 214 1.44 3.44 25.08
C ARG A 214 2.57 3.58 24.07
N LEU A 215 2.54 4.69 23.34
CA LEU A 215 3.59 5.10 22.43
C LEU A 215 4.43 6.16 23.13
N LEU A 216 5.73 5.90 23.23
CA LEU A 216 6.70 6.70 23.97
C LEU A 216 7.80 7.17 23.03
N LEU A 217 8.29 8.40 23.22
CA LEU A 217 9.52 8.90 22.63
C LEU A 217 10.65 8.76 23.65
N ASP A 218 11.70 8.04 23.32
CA ASP A 218 12.92 8.01 24.12
C ASP A 218 13.72 9.30 23.91
N GLY A 219 13.90 10.04 25.00
CA GLY A 219 14.60 11.31 25.03
C GLY A 219 16.07 11.23 24.62
N SER A 220 16.73 10.11 24.91
CA SER A 220 18.15 9.90 24.70
C SER A 220 18.45 9.45 23.28
N THR A 221 17.67 8.50 22.76
CA THR A 221 17.90 7.89 21.44
C THR A 221 17.06 8.51 20.33
N GLY A 222 15.95 9.18 20.66
CA GLY A 222 14.97 9.69 19.69
C GLY A 222 14.09 8.60 19.07
N GLN A 223 14.19 7.36 19.55
CA GLN A 223 13.38 6.24 19.09
C GLN A 223 11.93 6.36 19.56
N VAL A 224 11.03 5.82 18.75
CA VAL A 224 9.62 5.65 19.09
C VAL A 224 9.43 4.23 19.60
N LEU A 225 9.00 4.10 20.86
CA LEU A 225 8.86 2.85 21.57
C LEU A 225 7.41 2.58 21.95
N ARG A 226 7.05 1.31 22.04
CA ARG A 226 5.82 0.80 22.65
C ARG A 226 6.14 0.19 24.00
N ASP A 227 5.28 0.40 24.98
CA ASP A 227 5.44 -0.17 26.32
C ASP A 227 5.03 -1.64 26.46
N THR A 228 4.65 -2.31 25.36
CA THR A 228 4.26 -3.74 25.27
C THR A 228 3.12 -4.20 26.21
N THR A 229 2.44 -3.28 26.90
CA THR A 229 1.37 -3.62 27.87
C THR A 229 0.10 -4.20 27.23
N GLY A 230 -0.18 -3.83 25.98
CA GLY A 230 -1.46 -4.11 25.31
C GLY A 230 -1.38 -5.07 24.11
N GLY A 231 -0.24 -5.72 23.85
CA GLY A 231 -0.08 -6.50 22.63
C GLY A 231 1.30 -7.15 22.45
N PRO A 232 1.82 -7.22 21.20
CA PRO A 232 3.10 -7.82 20.86
C PRO A 232 4.27 -7.36 21.73
N ASP A 233 5.26 -8.23 21.89
CA ASP A 233 6.40 -8.02 22.79
C ASP A 233 7.49 -7.14 22.17
N THR A 234 7.28 -6.67 20.94
CA THR A 234 8.21 -5.76 20.26
C THR A 234 8.06 -4.33 20.77
N THR A 235 9.14 -3.82 21.35
CA THR A 235 9.23 -2.45 21.87
C THR A 235 9.43 -1.40 20.78
N LEU A 236 10.27 -1.63 19.76
CA LEU A 236 10.58 -0.60 18.77
C LEU A 236 9.42 -0.41 17.77
N ALA A 237 8.83 0.80 17.75
CA ALA A 237 7.86 1.22 16.74
C ALA A 237 8.52 1.98 15.59
N GLY A 238 9.61 2.70 15.86
CA GLY A 238 10.37 3.40 14.83
C GLY A 238 11.71 3.86 15.36
N SER A 239 12.74 3.79 14.53
CA SER A 239 14.09 4.24 14.82
C SER A 239 14.16 5.77 15.00
N SER A 240 13.16 6.52 14.51
CA SER A 240 12.95 7.94 14.78
C SER A 240 11.48 8.34 14.57
N LEU A 241 11.08 9.52 15.06
CA LEU A 241 9.78 10.12 14.76
C LEU A 241 9.53 10.21 13.25
N ALA A 242 10.53 10.71 12.50
CA ALA A 242 10.46 10.89 11.06
C ALA A 242 10.18 9.57 10.32
N GLN A 243 10.93 8.52 10.64
CA GLN A 243 10.75 7.20 10.03
C GLN A 243 9.39 6.60 10.39
N PHE A 244 9.01 6.63 11.67
CA PHE A 244 7.72 6.12 12.15
C PHE A 244 6.54 6.76 11.41
N PHE A 245 6.44 8.10 11.42
CA PHE A 245 5.32 8.78 10.76
C PHE A 245 5.35 8.67 9.24
N THR A 246 6.52 8.48 8.63
CA THR A 246 6.62 8.22 7.18
C THR A 246 6.02 6.86 6.83
N MET A 247 6.35 5.80 7.59
CA MET A 247 5.75 4.48 7.38
C MET A 247 4.23 4.50 7.62
N VAL A 248 3.78 5.16 8.69
CA VAL A 248 2.36 5.36 9.01
C VAL A 248 1.64 6.10 7.87
N ARG A 249 2.25 7.16 7.31
CA ARG A 249 1.71 7.91 6.16
C ARG A 249 1.61 7.04 4.90
N LEU A 250 2.65 6.28 4.56
CA LEU A 250 2.64 5.40 3.38
C LEU A 250 1.57 4.32 3.50
N PHE A 251 1.33 3.79 4.70
CA PHE A 251 0.24 2.86 4.92
C PHE A 251 -1.13 3.52 4.68
N ASP A 252 -1.33 4.77 5.10
CA ASP A 252 -2.57 5.51 4.84
C ASP A 252 -2.79 5.74 3.34
N GLU A 253 -1.71 6.01 2.57
CA GLU A 253 -1.77 6.09 1.11
C GLU A 253 -2.21 4.77 0.49
N HIS A 254 -1.58 3.66 0.87
CA HIS A 254 -1.94 2.33 0.39
C HIS A 254 -3.40 1.98 0.70
N ARG A 255 -3.86 2.29 1.91
CA ARG A 255 -5.24 2.03 2.34
C ARG A 255 -6.27 2.85 1.57
N LYS A 256 -5.96 4.11 1.23
CA LYS A 256 -6.86 5.02 0.50
C LYS A 256 -6.80 4.84 -1.02
N ALA A 257 -5.79 4.15 -1.54
CA ALA A 257 -5.64 3.92 -2.96
C ALA A 257 -6.72 2.98 -3.51
N LEU A 258 -7.23 3.30 -4.69
CA LEU A 258 -8.13 2.44 -5.44
C LEU A 258 -7.30 1.50 -6.31
N TYR A 259 -7.49 0.20 -6.13
CA TYR A 259 -6.82 -0.84 -6.90
C TYR A 259 -7.79 -1.46 -7.90
N PRO A 260 -7.43 -1.55 -9.20
CA PRO A 260 -8.31 -2.17 -10.21
C PRO A 260 -8.63 -3.64 -9.91
N SER A 261 -7.71 -4.35 -9.27
CA SER A 261 -7.89 -5.75 -8.90
C SER A 261 -7.26 -6.09 -7.54
N ARG A 262 -7.63 -7.27 -7.01
CA ARG A 262 -6.98 -7.84 -5.81
C ARG A 262 -5.50 -8.13 -6.04
N ALA A 263 -5.13 -8.52 -7.26
CA ALA A 263 -3.73 -8.79 -7.61
C ALA A 263 -2.91 -7.49 -7.55
N ASP A 264 -3.42 -6.40 -8.13
CA ASP A 264 -2.76 -5.09 -8.05
C ASP A 264 -2.60 -4.62 -6.61
N ARG A 265 -3.64 -4.81 -5.78
CA ARG A 265 -3.59 -4.48 -4.35
C ARG A 265 -2.48 -5.26 -3.64
N GLN A 266 -2.33 -6.55 -3.95
CA GLN A 266 -1.29 -7.40 -3.37
C GLN A 266 0.12 -6.96 -3.79
N ASP A 267 0.30 -6.62 -5.08
CA ASP A 267 1.57 -6.12 -5.60
C ASP A 267 1.95 -4.79 -4.95
N TRP A 268 1.00 -3.87 -4.86
CA TRP A 268 1.20 -2.59 -4.17
C TRP A 268 1.47 -2.75 -2.68
N HIS A 269 0.88 -3.76 -2.03
CA HIS A 269 1.21 -4.10 -0.65
C HIS A 269 2.67 -4.58 -0.52
N GLY A 270 3.13 -5.40 -1.46
CA GLY A 270 4.54 -5.80 -1.56
C GLY A 270 5.47 -4.59 -1.73
N ILE A 271 5.12 -3.66 -2.61
CA ILE A 271 5.86 -2.40 -2.83
C ILE A 271 5.91 -1.56 -1.56
N LEU A 272 4.77 -1.37 -0.88
CA LEU A 272 4.72 -0.65 0.40
C LEU A 272 5.70 -1.24 1.42
N ARG A 273 5.73 -2.57 1.52
CA ARG A 273 6.63 -3.27 2.44
C ARG A 273 8.11 -3.05 2.10
N GLU A 274 8.46 -3.05 0.82
CA GLU A 274 9.82 -2.71 0.37
C GLU A 274 10.20 -1.25 0.70
N TRP A 275 9.29 -0.30 0.47
CA TRP A 275 9.52 1.10 0.83
C TRP A 275 9.69 1.29 2.35
N CYS A 276 8.84 0.63 3.15
CA CYS A 276 8.98 0.63 4.60
C CYS A 276 10.34 0.03 5.04
N ARG A 277 10.85 -0.99 4.34
CA ARG A 277 12.17 -1.56 4.61
C ARG A 277 13.30 -0.59 4.29
N GLU A 278 13.18 0.19 3.22
CA GLU A 278 14.14 1.24 2.88
C GLU A 278 14.13 2.38 3.92
N ILE A 279 12.95 2.72 4.46
CA ILE A 279 12.79 3.78 5.47
C ILE A 279 13.35 3.36 6.83
N ASP A 280 12.92 2.21 7.35
CA ASP A 280 13.27 1.75 8.69
C ASP A 280 13.34 0.21 8.76
N PRO A 281 14.48 -0.38 8.35
CA PRO A 281 14.61 -1.83 8.30
C PRO A 281 14.52 -2.46 9.70
N VAL A 282 15.01 -1.76 10.74
CA VAL A 282 15.06 -2.28 12.11
C VAL A 282 13.66 -2.33 12.71
N ALA A 283 12.89 -1.24 12.61
CA ALA A 283 11.52 -1.25 13.12
C ALA A 283 10.62 -2.22 12.34
N LEU A 284 10.82 -2.34 11.02
CA LEU A 284 10.03 -3.23 10.17
C LEU A 284 10.14 -4.70 10.60
N GLU A 285 11.29 -5.16 11.08
CA GLU A 285 11.47 -6.53 11.61
C GLU A 285 10.62 -6.82 12.85
N GLY A 286 10.13 -5.77 13.52
CA GLY A 286 9.26 -5.85 14.68
C GLY A 286 7.91 -6.51 14.40
N GLU A 287 7.45 -7.34 15.33
CA GLU A 287 6.19 -8.11 15.22
C GLU A 287 4.98 -7.21 14.90
N VAL A 288 4.95 -6.00 15.46
CA VAL A 288 3.88 -5.03 15.25
C VAL A 288 3.75 -4.62 13.78
N TRP A 289 4.87 -4.27 13.15
CA TRP A 289 4.89 -3.92 11.73
C TRP A 289 4.65 -5.13 10.84
N GLN A 290 5.06 -6.33 11.27
CA GLN A 290 4.73 -7.57 10.58
C GLN A 290 3.23 -7.88 10.59
N VAL A 291 2.51 -7.52 11.66
CA VAL A 291 1.05 -7.63 11.73
C VAL A 291 0.39 -6.59 10.82
N VAL A 292 0.85 -5.33 10.85
CA VAL A 292 0.28 -4.24 10.03
C VAL A 292 0.52 -4.45 8.54
N LEU A 293 1.72 -4.92 8.16
CA LEU A 293 2.14 -5.18 6.77
C LEU A 293 2.13 -6.68 6.44
N GLY A 294 1.28 -7.42 7.14
CA GLY A 294 1.10 -8.85 6.96
C GLY A 294 0.20 -9.16 5.75
N PRO A 295 0.18 -10.42 5.30
CA PRO A 295 -0.65 -10.84 4.16
C PRO A 295 -2.16 -10.89 4.47
N TYR A 296 -2.53 -10.73 5.74
CA TYR A 296 -3.92 -10.63 6.15
C TYR A 296 -4.33 -9.17 6.05
N ASP A 297 -5.53 -8.90 5.52
CA ASP A 297 -6.13 -7.57 5.58
C ASP A 297 -6.17 -7.16 7.04
N PHE A 298 -5.25 -6.26 7.42
CA PHE A 298 -5.25 -5.67 8.73
C PHE A 298 -6.55 -4.87 8.82
N GLU A 299 -7.54 -5.45 9.49
CA GLU A 299 -8.86 -4.88 9.73
C GLU A 299 -8.73 -3.60 10.57
N ASP A 300 -8.36 -2.48 9.93
CA ASP A 300 -8.52 -1.14 10.46
C ASP A 300 -10.01 -0.75 10.34
N ASN A 301 -10.88 -1.50 11.03
CA ASN A 301 -12.35 -1.32 11.00
C ASN A 301 -12.78 -0.05 11.76
N THR A 302 -11.93 0.97 11.81
CA THR A 302 -12.19 2.27 12.42
C THR A 302 -13.18 3.14 11.63
N TRP A 303 -13.62 2.70 10.46
CA TRP A 303 -14.75 3.32 9.75
C TRP A 303 -16.13 2.88 10.27
N ASP A 304 -16.25 1.72 10.92
CA ASP A 304 -17.56 1.20 11.39
C ASP A 304 -17.91 1.60 12.84
N LEU A 305 -17.04 2.39 13.48
CA LEU A 305 -17.24 2.84 14.85
C LEU A 305 -17.41 4.36 14.96
N VAL A 306 -17.98 5.03 13.96
CA VAL A 306 -18.69 6.29 14.25
C VAL A 306 -20.10 5.91 14.67
N SER A 307 -20.29 5.61 15.96
CA SER A 307 -21.63 5.74 16.54
C SER A 307 -22.06 7.20 16.39
N PRO A 308 -23.31 7.49 15.95
CA PRO A 308 -23.80 8.87 15.76
C PRO A 308 -23.75 9.74 17.04
N ASP A 309 -23.39 9.13 18.18
CA ASP A 309 -23.45 9.74 19.50
C ASP A 309 -22.05 10.05 20.11
N GLY A 310 -20.95 9.79 19.38
CA GLY A 310 -19.62 10.29 19.73
C GLY A 310 -19.05 9.85 21.09
N ARG A 311 -19.41 8.66 21.59
CA ARG A 311 -18.80 8.06 22.80
C ARG A 311 -18.38 6.61 22.54
N PHE A 312 -17.17 6.28 22.99
CA PHE A 312 -16.69 4.91 23.19
C PHE A 312 -16.24 4.72 24.65
N PRO A 313 -16.33 3.49 25.18
CA PRO A 313 -16.01 3.16 26.57
C PRO A 313 -14.54 3.42 26.95
#